data_AF-A0A031HU25-F1
#
_entry.id   AF-A0A031HU25-F1
#
_cell.length_a   1.000
_cell.length_b   1.000
_cell.length_c   1.000
_cell.angle_alpha   90.00
_cell.angle_beta   90.00
_cell.angle_gamma   90.00
#
_symmetry.space_group_name_H-M   'P 1'
#
loop_
_entity.id
_entity.type
_entity.pdbx_description
1 polymer ?
#
loop_
_entity_poly.entity_id
_entity_poly.type
_entity_poly.pdbx_seq_one_letter_code
_entity_poly.pdbx_strand_id
1 'polypeptide(L)'
;MVTGGCRLRVTFDVTGTGAPTCLAGLTRVTVHPGETRRVTLAAEPRVVADHDSALPGGRIAARRYRVALAHDAGDRSTVASATLRGATMKP
;
A
#
# COMPACT_ATOMS: atom_id res chain seq x y z
N MET A 1 -22.39 29.32 3.42
CA MET A 1 -22.45 27.86 3.65
C MET A 1 -21.27 27.23 2.94
N VAL A 2 -20.22 26.84 3.67
CA VAL A 2 -19.07 26.15 3.07
C VAL A 2 -19.39 24.67 3.09
N THR A 3 -19.72 24.09 1.93
CA THR A 3 -19.78 22.65 1.74
C THR A 3 -18.34 22.11 1.73
N GLY A 4 -17.69 22.16 2.89
CA GLY A 4 -16.29 21.81 3.09
C GLY A 4 -16.11 20.30 3.16
N GLY A 5 -16.23 19.61 2.04
CA GLY A 5 -15.76 18.22 1.95
C GLY A 5 -14.24 18.22 2.07
N CYS A 6 -13.72 17.66 3.17
CA CYS A 6 -12.27 17.54 3.35
C CYS A 6 -11.78 16.44 2.41
N ARG A 7 -10.90 16.79 1.46
CA ARG A 7 -10.34 15.82 0.50
C ARG A 7 -9.16 15.12 1.16
N LEU A 8 -9.38 13.90 1.61
CA LEU A 8 -8.33 13.05 2.13
C LEU A 8 -7.74 12.24 0.98
N ARG A 9 -6.44 12.43 0.73
CA ARG A 9 -5.64 11.48 -0.04
C ARG A 9 -5.19 10.40 0.92
N VAL A 10 -5.32 9.14 0.56
CA VAL A 10 -4.86 8.02 1.36
C VAL A 10 -3.91 7.21 0.50
N THR A 11 -2.66 7.07 0.94
CA THR A 11 -1.65 6.23 0.29
C THR A 11 -1.44 4.95 1.09
N PHE A 12 -1.12 3.88 0.36
CA PHE A 12 -0.78 2.58 0.90
C PHE A 12 0.56 2.16 0.29
N ASP A 13 1.59 2.14 1.13
CA ASP A 13 2.96 1.86 0.72
C ASP A 13 3.45 0.55 1.31
N VAL A 14 4.21 -0.23 0.53
CA VAL A 14 4.76 -1.51 0.97
C VAL A 14 6.28 -1.49 0.92
N THR A 15 6.92 -1.91 2.01
CA THR A 15 8.38 -2.04 2.12
C THR A 15 8.77 -3.47 2.45
N GLY A 16 9.60 -4.08 1.60
CA GLY A 16 10.28 -5.35 1.87
C GLY A 16 11.64 -5.15 2.56
N THR A 17 12.12 -6.14 3.30
CA THR A 17 13.44 -6.09 3.95
C THR A 17 14.55 -5.98 2.89
N GLY A 18 15.23 -4.82 2.84
CA GLY A 18 16.28 -4.53 1.86
C GLY A 18 15.77 -4.01 0.51
N ALA A 19 14.47 -3.77 0.36
CA ALA A 19 13.85 -3.25 -0.86
C ALA A 19 13.40 -1.80 -0.69
N PRO A 20 13.33 -1.01 -1.78
CA PRO A 20 12.71 0.31 -1.75
C PRO A 20 11.24 0.22 -1.36
N THR A 21 10.69 1.33 -0.87
CA THR A 21 9.27 1.44 -0.56
C THR A 21 8.50 1.70 -1.85
N CYS A 22 7.49 0.90 -2.13
CA CYS A 22 6.68 0.99 -3.34
C CYS A 22 5.25 1.41 -2.99
N LEU A 23 4.71 2.38 -3.73
CA LEU A 23 3.30 2.75 -3.64
C LEU A 23 2.46 1.61 -4.22
N ALA A 24 1.69 0.95 -3.35
CA ALA A 24 0.85 -0.17 -3.73
C ALA A 24 -0.62 0.19 -3.93
N GLY A 25 -1.04 1.35 -3.44
CA GLY A 25 -2.38 1.85 -3.67
C GLY A 25 -2.53 3.31 -3.29
N LEU A 26 -3.42 3.99 -3.98
CA LEU A 26 -3.80 5.37 -3.73
C LEU A 26 -5.32 5.45 -3.89
N THR A 27 -5.97 6.12 -2.96
CA THR A 27 -7.37 6.49 -3.14
C THR A 27 -7.62 7.90 -2.64
N ARG A 28 -8.60 8.55 -3.28
CA ARG A 28 -9.06 9.88 -2.91
C ARG A 28 -10.45 9.72 -2.30
N VAL A 29 -10.58 10.20 -1.07
CA VAL A 29 -11.82 10.12 -0.32
C VAL A 29 -12.27 11.53 0.02
N THR A 30 -13.54 11.81 -0.23
CA THR A 30 -14.18 13.02 0.28
C THR A 30 -14.95 12.61 1.52
N VAL A 31 -14.66 13.28 2.64
CA VAL A 31 -15.35 13.09 3.92
C VAL A 31 -15.94 14.41 4.38
N HIS A 32 -17.13 14.36 4.96
CA HIS A 32 -17.73 15.50 5.63
C HIS A 32 -17.26 15.60 7.09
N PRO A 33 -17.33 16.79 7.72
CA PRO A 33 -17.01 16.94 9.13
C PRO A 33 -17.83 15.98 10.01
N GLY A 34 -17.16 15.19 10.86
CA GLY A 34 -17.80 14.17 11.70
C GLY A 34 -18.09 12.84 10.98
N GLU A 35 -17.86 12.74 9.67
CA GLU A 35 -18.04 11.51 8.91
C GLU A 35 -16.83 10.60 9.05
N THR A 36 -17.07 9.37 9.53
CA THR A 36 -16.05 8.31 9.53
C THR A 36 -16.31 7.38 8.35
N ARG A 37 -15.32 7.22 7.47
CA ARG A 37 -15.46 6.37 6.28
C ARG A 37 -14.46 5.23 6.30
N ARG A 38 -14.96 4.01 6.13
CA ARG A 38 -14.11 2.82 5.98
C ARG A 38 -13.67 2.71 4.51
N VAL A 39 -12.37 2.53 4.31
CA VAL A 39 -11.76 2.46 2.98
C VAL A 39 -11.00 1.14 2.89
N THR A 40 -11.23 0.38 1.82
CA THR A 40 -10.49 -0.85 1.55
C THR A 40 -9.52 -0.58 0.40
N LEU A 41 -8.23 -0.74 0.66
CA LEU A 41 -7.16 -0.65 -0.33
C LEU A 41 -6.62 -2.06 -0.55
N ALA A 42 -6.51 -2.47 -1.81
CA ALA A 42 -5.95 -3.75 -2.18
C ALA A 42 -4.57 -3.53 -2.83
N ALA A 43 -3.56 -4.21 -2.29
CA ALA A 43 -2.24 -4.26 -2.90
C ALA A 43 -2.27 -5.29 -4.04
N GLU A 44 -1.89 -4.88 -5.24
CA GLU A 44 -1.64 -5.87 -6.29
C GLU A 44 -0.39 -6.70 -5.96
N PRO A 45 -0.39 -8.02 -6.20
CA PRO A 45 0.75 -8.88 -5.87
C PRO A 45 2.06 -8.48 -6.56
N ARG A 46 1.98 -7.77 -7.68
CA ARG A 46 3.14 -7.27 -8.45
C ARG A 46 3.91 -6.19 -7.71
N VAL A 47 3.26 -5.44 -6.81
CA VAL A 47 3.94 -4.37 -6.06
C VAL A 47 4.82 -4.91 -4.93
N VAL A 48 4.52 -6.13 -4.46
CA VAL A 48 5.29 -6.82 -3.42
C VAL A 48 6.24 -7.89 -3.98
N ALA A 49 6.17 -8.14 -5.28
CA ALA A 49 7.02 -9.10 -5.96
C ALA A 49 8.38 -8.49 -6.27
N ASP A 50 9.44 -9.22 -5.95
CA ASP A 50 10.77 -8.92 -6.43
C ASP A 50 10.85 -9.29 -7.93
N HIS A 51 11.38 -8.36 -8.72
CA HIS A 51 11.66 -8.62 -10.13
C HIS A 51 12.98 -9.38 -10.24
N ASP A 52 12.92 -10.63 -10.69
CA ASP A 52 14.08 -11.48 -10.94
C ASP A 52 14.24 -11.64 -12.46
N SER A 53 15.31 -11.09 -13.02
CA SER A 53 15.59 -11.18 -14.46
C SER A 53 16.05 -12.57 -14.91
N ALA A 54 16.39 -13.46 -13.97
CA ALA A 54 16.78 -14.84 -14.27
C ALA A 54 15.59 -15.81 -14.38
N LEU A 55 14.38 -15.41 -13.97
CA LEU A 55 13.18 -16.24 -14.00
C LEU A 55 12.03 -15.52 -14.72
N PRO A 56 11.34 -16.15 -15.68
CA PRO A 56 10.13 -15.58 -16.26
C PRO A 56 8.99 -15.61 -15.23
N GLY A 57 8.92 -14.59 -14.37
CA GLY A 57 7.86 -14.40 -13.39
C GLY A 57 8.29 -13.61 -12.15
N GLY A 58 7.39 -12.82 -11.58
CA GLY A 58 7.63 -12.12 -10.31
C GLY A 58 7.58 -13.07 -9.12
N ARG A 59 8.54 -12.96 -8.19
CA ARG A 59 8.57 -13.77 -6.96
C ARG A 59 8.20 -12.92 -5.75
N ILE A 60 7.20 -13.34 -4.99
CA ILE A 60 6.88 -12.77 -3.69
C ILE A 60 7.67 -13.55 -2.64
N ALA A 61 8.56 -12.86 -1.93
CA ALA A 61 9.35 -13.49 -0.88
C ALA A 61 8.51 -13.74 0.37
N ALA A 62 8.72 -14.89 1.03
CA ALA A 62 8.08 -15.21 2.31
C ALA A 62 8.68 -14.35 3.43
N ARG A 63 8.15 -13.14 3.64
CA ARG A 63 8.75 -12.13 4.52
C ARG A 63 7.69 -11.25 5.18
N ARG A 64 8.13 -10.50 6.20
CA ARG A 64 7.33 -9.45 6.82
C ARG A 64 7.47 -8.17 5.99
N TYR A 65 6.35 -7.65 5.53
CA TYR A 65 6.24 -6.41 4.81
C TYR A 65 5.69 -5.33 5.74
N ARG A 66 6.24 -4.12 5.65
CA ARG A 66 5.68 -2.95 6.32
C ARG A 66 4.68 -2.29 5.38
N VAL A 67 3.55 -1.92 5.94
CA VAL A 67 2.46 -1.21 5.28
C VAL A 67 2.34 0.15 5.94
N ALA A 68 2.42 1.24 5.18
CA ALA A 68 2.08 2.57 5.69
C ALA A 68 0.74 3.03 5.12
N LEU A 69 -0.12 3.57 5.99
CA LEU A 69 -1.31 4.33 5.61
C LEU A 69 -1.06 5.78 5.97
N ALA A 70 -1.17 6.67 4.99
CA ALA A 70 -0.79 8.07 5.20
C ALA A 70 -1.65 9.03 4.39
N HIS A 71 -1.69 10.30 4.81
CA HIS A 71 -2.34 11.33 4.02
C HIS A 71 -1.52 11.69 2.76
N ASP A 72 -0.20 11.64 2.88
CA ASP A 72 0.77 11.86 1.82
C ASP A 72 2.01 10.98 2.03
N ALA A 73 2.92 10.94 1.06
CA ALA A 73 4.08 10.04 1.08
C ALA A 73 5.14 10.40 2.15
N GLY A 74 5.11 11.61 2.70
CA GLY A 74 5.98 12.05 3.79
C GLY A 74 5.44 11.71 5.18
N ASP A 75 4.12 11.61 5.31
CA ASP A 75 3.43 11.17 6.52
C ASP A 75 3.59 9.64 6.70
N ARG A 76 3.99 9.22 7.91
CA ARG A 76 4.12 7.80 8.30
C ARG A 76 3.37 7.50 9.60
N SER A 77 2.34 8.28 9.90
CA SER A 77 1.61 8.23 11.17
C SER A 77 0.98 6.87 11.46
N THR A 78 0.56 6.11 10.43
CA THR A 78 -0.01 4.77 10.61
C THR A 78 0.80 3.73 9.87
N VAL A 79 1.45 2.83 10.61
CA VAL A 79 2.22 1.71 10.06
C VAL A 79 1.68 0.40 10.61
N ALA A 80 1.39 -0.53 9.73
CA ALA A 80 1.06 -1.91 10.03
C ALA A 80 2.12 -2.84 9.43
N SER A 81 2.08 -4.12 9.80
CA SER A 81 2.94 -5.12 9.18
C SER A 81 2.17 -6.37 8.87
N ALA A 82 2.41 -6.94 7.69
CA ALA A 82 1.81 -8.18 7.24
C ALA A 82 2.91 -9.18 6.88
N THR A 83 2.74 -10.44 7.29
CA THR A 83 3.63 -11.52 6.87
C THR A 83 3.00 -12.19 5.65
N LEU A 84 3.69 -12.11 4.50
CA LEU A 84 3.26 -12.79 3.29
C LEU A 84 3.94 -14.16 3.21
N ARG A 85 3.20 -15.17 2.75
CA ARG A 85 3.80 -16.46 2.37
C ARG A 85 4.44 -16.30 1.00
N GLY A 86 5.55 -17.01 0.79
CA GLY A 86 6.25 -16.97 -0.48
C GLY A 86 5.37 -17.53 -1.59
N ALA A 87 5.28 -16.81 -2.70
CA ALA A 87 4.48 -17.20 -3.85
C ALA A 87 5.20 -16.81 -5.13
N THR A 88 5.10 -17.65 -6.15
CA THR A 88 5.61 -17.35 -7.49
C THR A 88 4.42 -17.05 -8.38
N MET A 89 4.41 -15.89 -9.03
CA MET A 89 3.39 -15.61 -10.03
C MET A 89 3.77 -16.26 -11.36
N LYS A 90 2.78 -16.91 -11.99
CA LYS A 90 2.87 -17.24 -13.41
C LYS A 90 2.90 -15.92 -14.22
N PRO A 91 3.66 -15.87 -15.32
CA PRO A 91 3.77 -14.69 -16.17
C PRO A 91 2.40 -14.20 -16.66
#